data_AF-A0A316L392-F1
#
_entry.id   AF-A0A316L392-F1
#
_cell.length_a   1.000
_cell.length_b   1.000
_cell.length_c   1.000
_cell.angle_alpha   90.00
_cell.angle_beta   90.00
_cell.angle_gamma   90.00
#
_symmetry.space_group_name_H-M   'P 1'
#
loop_
_entity.id
_entity.type
_entity.pdbx_description
1 polymer ?
#
loop_
_entity_poly.entity_id
_entity_poly.type
_entity_poly.pdbx_seq_one_letter_code
_entity_poly.pdbx_strand_id
1 'polypeptide(L)'
;MSCSSDSEEDLIPSEDDGGGIVDNGVTYTANIRPIITNNCIVCHNSPPTNGAPFSLTSFNDVSSRASRVFARTNNGTMPPSGKLPQANIDLIADWIAGGAPE
;
A
#
# COMPACT_ATOMS: atom_id res chain seq x y z
N MET A 1 -22.55 54.55 14.33
CA MET A 1 -21.92 53.40 13.63
C MET A 1 -22.56 52.13 14.17
N SER A 2 -23.34 51.47 13.32
CA SER A 2 -23.92 50.16 13.58
C SER A 2 -22.83 49.09 13.44
N CYS A 3 -22.86 48.08 14.30
CA CYS A 3 -22.98 46.65 13.94
C CYS A 3 -22.78 45.79 15.20
N SER A 4 -23.90 45.30 15.73
CA SER A 4 -24.01 44.21 16.70
C SER A 4 -23.95 42.84 16.00
N SER A 5 -23.60 41.81 16.78
CA SER A 5 -23.72 40.35 16.51
C SER A 5 -22.79 39.81 15.42
N ASP A 6 -22.29 38.58 15.49
CA ASP A 6 -22.71 37.38 16.22
C ASP A 6 -21.48 36.48 16.38
N SER A 7 -21.34 35.78 17.50
CA SER A 7 -20.39 34.68 17.58
C SER A 7 -21.02 33.48 16.88
N GLU A 8 -20.64 33.21 15.63
CA GLU A 8 -20.88 31.92 15.00
C GLU A 8 -19.93 30.89 15.62
N GLU A 9 -20.38 30.43 16.77
CA GLU A 9 -20.15 29.09 17.28
C GLU A 9 -20.48 28.07 16.18
N ASP A 10 -19.58 27.09 16.08
CA ASP A 10 -19.83 25.75 15.55
C ASP A 10 -20.18 25.61 14.07
N LEU A 11 -19.16 25.32 13.24
CA LEU A 11 -19.29 24.34 12.16
C LEU A 11 -17.89 23.85 11.75
N ILE A 12 -17.40 22.77 12.36
CA ILE A 12 -17.08 21.51 11.65
C ILE A 12 -16.48 20.47 12.60
N PRO A 13 -16.87 19.20 12.41
CA PRO A 13 -16.97 18.20 13.47
C PRO A 13 -15.59 17.76 13.95
N SER A 14 -15.57 17.30 15.19
CA SER A 14 -14.53 16.41 15.68
C SER A 14 -14.40 15.22 14.72
N GLU A 15 -13.42 15.27 13.82
CA GLU A 15 -12.88 14.07 13.18
C GLU A 15 -12.14 13.31 14.27
N ASP A 16 -12.96 12.55 15.01
CA ASP A 16 -12.67 11.24 15.57
C ASP A 16 -11.21 10.80 15.37
N ASP A 17 -10.46 10.90 16.47
CA ASP A 17 -9.32 10.06 16.80
C ASP A 17 -9.77 8.59 16.78
N GLY A 18 -9.84 8.02 15.59
CA GLY A 18 -10.27 6.65 15.35
C GLY A 18 -9.40 6.04 14.26
N GLY A 19 -8.61 5.04 14.62
CA GLY A 19 -7.81 4.21 13.71
C GLY A 19 -8.67 3.41 12.73
N GLY A 20 -9.39 4.12 11.86
CA GLY A 20 -10.14 3.61 10.73
C GLY A 20 -9.15 3.24 9.64
N ILE A 21 -8.97 1.94 9.46
CA ILE A 21 -8.51 1.34 8.20
C ILE A 21 -9.15 2.08 7.02
N VAL A 22 -8.33 2.86 6.31
CA VAL A 22 -8.74 3.53 5.07
C VAL A 22 -8.97 2.43 4.04
N ASP A 23 -10.21 1.97 3.92
CA ASP A 23 -10.60 1.08 2.82
C ASP A 23 -10.69 1.91 1.53
N ASN A 24 -9.53 2.09 0.91
CA ASN A 24 -9.39 2.81 -0.36
C ASN A 24 -9.86 1.95 -1.56
N GLY A 25 -10.52 0.80 -1.32
CA GLY A 25 -10.94 -0.15 -2.36
C GLY A 25 -9.77 -0.85 -3.06
N VAL A 26 -8.56 -0.76 -2.51
CA VAL A 26 -7.35 -1.38 -3.05
C VAL A 26 -7.29 -2.82 -2.58
N THR A 27 -7.32 -3.78 -3.51
CA THR A 27 -7.23 -5.21 -3.20
C THR A 27 -6.01 -5.86 -3.83
N TYR A 28 -5.63 -7.03 -3.29
CA TYR A 28 -4.55 -7.79 -3.88
C TYR A 28 -4.87 -8.17 -5.34
N THR A 29 -6.06 -8.68 -5.58
CA THR A 29 -6.49 -9.19 -6.88
C THR A 29 -6.54 -8.10 -7.93
N ALA A 30 -7.11 -6.94 -7.60
CA ALA A 30 -7.30 -5.86 -8.56
C ALA A 30 -6.02 -5.05 -8.78
N ASN A 31 -5.24 -4.76 -7.72
CA ASN A 31 -4.20 -3.74 -7.77
C ASN A 31 -2.79 -4.32 -7.56
N ILE A 32 -2.60 -5.18 -6.56
CA ILE A 32 -1.25 -5.61 -6.16
C ILE A 32 -0.72 -6.77 -7.01
N ARG A 33 -1.57 -7.74 -7.36
CA ARG A 33 -1.18 -8.89 -8.17
C ARG A 33 -0.56 -8.48 -9.51
N PRO A 34 -1.11 -7.52 -10.29
CA PRO A 34 -0.43 -7.03 -11.48
C PRO A 34 0.98 -6.47 -11.20
N ILE A 35 1.16 -5.74 -10.09
CA ILE A 35 2.46 -5.18 -9.70
C ILE A 35 3.45 -6.32 -9.41
N ILE A 36 3.04 -7.31 -8.62
CA ILE A 36 3.86 -8.47 -8.25
C ILE A 36 4.23 -9.30 -9.49
N THR A 37 3.25 -9.65 -10.32
CA THR A 37 3.46 -10.45 -11.53
C THR A 37 4.45 -9.79 -12.48
N ASN A 38 4.32 -8.48 -12.70
CA ASN A 38 5.13 -7.77 -13.68
C ASN A 38 6.55 -7.46 -13.20
N ASN A 39 6.76 -7.28 -11.88
CA ASN A 39 8.01 -6.73 -11.35
C ASN A 39 8.77 -7.66 -10.41
N CYS A 40 8.11 -8.68 -9.84
CA CYS A 40 8.69 -9.47 -8.75
C CYS A 40 8.91 -10.94 -9.12
N ILE A 41 8.00 -11.54 -9.89
CA ILE A 41 8.00 -12.99 -10.16
C ILE A 41 9.23 -13.46 -10.95
N VAL A 42 9.90 -12.59 -11.71
CA VAL A 42 11.15 -12.94 -12.41
C VAL A 42 12.23 -13.53 -11.50
N CYS A 43 12.26 -13.14 -10.22
CA CYS A 43 13.14 -13.71 -9.20
C CYS A 43 12.33 -14.45 -8.12
N HIS A 44 11.22 -13.87 -7.69
CA HIS A 44 10.39 -14.41 -6.60
C HIS A 44 9.33 -15.42 -7.09
N ASN A 45 9.68 -16.27 -8.07
CA ASN A 45 8.79 -17.33 -8.55
C ASN A 45 8.73 -18.53 -7.57
N SER A 46 8.05 -19.60 -7.96
CA SER A 46 8.08 -20.90 -7.30
C SER A 46 8.55 -21.99 -8.29
N PRO A 47 9.77 -22.53 -8.14
CA PRO A 47 10.77 -22.20 -7.12
C PRO A 47 11.39 -20.79 -7.33
N PRO A 48 11.94 -20.17 -6.27
CA PRO A 48 12.66 -18.91 -6.40
C PRO A 48 13.88 -19.03 -7.31
N THR A 49 14.17 -17.97 -8.06
CA THR A 49 15.26 -17.88 -9.02
C THR A 49 16.09 -16.62 -8.79
N ASN A 50 17.23 -16.48 -9.46
CA ASN A 50 18.03 -15.25 -9.46
C ASN A 50 18.42 -14.75 -8.04
N GLY A 51 18.64 -15.69 -7.11
CA GLY A 51 19.04 -15.38 -5.75
C GLY A 51 17.92 -14.95 -4.80
N ALA A 52 16.65 -15.00 -5.23
CA ALA A 52 15.52 -14.78 -4.33
C ALA A 52 15.44 -15.93 -3.30
N PRO A 53 15.23 -15.63 -2.00
CA PRO A 53 15.17 -16.67 -0.97
C PRO A 53 13.76 -17.23 -0.73
N PHE A 54 12.73 -16.68 -1.38
CA PHE A 54 11.33 -17.06 -1.21
C PHE A 54 10.47 -16.67 -2.41
N SER A 55 9.28 -17.27 -2.49
CA SER A 55 8.27 -17.01 -3.52
C SER A 55 7.32 -15.87 -3.13
N LEU A 56 6.77 -15.18 -4.14
CA LEU A 56 5.70 -14.17 -4.02
C LEU A 56 4.55 -14.50 -5.00
N THR A 57 4.32 -15.78 -5.30
CA THR A 57 3.35 -16.21 -6.33
C THR A 57 1.89 -16.22 -5.89
N SER A 58 1.62 -16.21 -4.59
CA SER A 58 0.26 -16.26 -4.03
C SER A 58 -0.06 -15.04 -3.16
N PHE A 59 -1.35 -14.79 -2.93
CA PHE A 59 -1.80 -13.77 -1.97
C PHE A 59 -1.12 -13.95 -0.62
N ASN A 60 -1.14 -15.16 -0.06
CA ASN A 60 -0.55 -15.45 1.24
C ASN A 60 0.97 -15.16 1.27
N ASP A 61 1.70 -15.49 0.20
CA ASP A 61 3.13 -15.20 0.12
C ASP A 61 3.42 -13.69 0.22
N VAL A 62 2.59 -12.89 -0.45
CA VAL A 62 2.72 -11.43 -0.53
C VAL A 62 2.21 -10.76 0.74
N SER A 63 1.02 -11.11 1.21
CA SER A 63 0.38 -10.49 2.39
C SER A 63 1.16 -10.76 3.67
N SER A 64 1.65 -11.99 3.87
CA SER A 64 2.53 -12.32 5.01
C SER A 64 3.86 -11.56 5.02
N ARG A 65 4.23 -10.90 3.90
CA ARG A 65 5.48 -10.15 3.73
C ARG A 65 5.24 -8.70 3.33
N ALA A 66 4.01 -8.20 3.40
CA ALA A 66 3.61 -6.94 2.77
C ALA A 66 4.46 -5.75 3.26
N SER A 67 4.65 -5.60 4.57
CA SER A 67 5.50 -4.53 5.13
C SER A 67 6.94 -4.60 4.63
N ARG A 68 7.48 -5.81 4.43
CA ARG A 68 8.83 -6.00 3.89
C ARG A 68 8.88 -5.71 2.40
N VAL A 69 7.87 -6.10 1.63
CA VAL A 69 7.74 -5.75 0.21
C VAL A 69 7.74 -4.22 0.08
N PHE A 70 6.89 -3.53 0.83
CA PHE A 70 6.82 -2.07 0.86
C PHE A 70 8.15 -1.42 1.22
N ALA A 71 8.81 -1.86 2.30
CA ALA A 71 10.10 -1.28 2.70
C ALA A 71 11.16 -1.41 1.60
N ARG A 72 11.21 -2.54 0.89
CA ARG A 72 12.21 -2.80 -0.15
C ARG A 72 11.92 -2.02 -1.43
N THR A 73 10.65 -1.88 -1.81
CA THR A 73 10.22 -1.10 -2.98
C THR A 73 10.34 0.40 -2.72
N ASN A 74 9.94 0.88 -1.54
CA ASN A 74 10.05 2.29 -1.15
C ASN A 74 11.51 2.78 -1.10
N ASN A 75 12.40 1.95 -0.56
CA ASN A 75 13.84 2.21 -0.55
C ASN A 75 14.52 2.01 -1.92
N GLY A 76 13.79 1.57 -2.94
CA GLY A 76 14.33 1.33 -4.29
C GLY A 76 15.35 0.19 -4.38
N THR A 77 15.40 -0.68 -3.36
CA THR A 77 16.31 -1.85 -3.33
C THR A 77 15.74 -3.05 -4.07
N MET A 78 14.43 -3.05 -4.34
CA MET A 78 13.74 -4.03 -5.16
C MET A 78 12.72 -3.32 -6.06
N PRO A 79 12.62 -3.70 -7.34
CA PRO A 79 13.48 -4.66 -8.05
C PRO A 79 14.94 -4.19 -8.22
N PRO A 80 15.90 -5.10 -8.50
CA PRO A 80 17.30 -4.72 -8.75
C PRO A 80 17.50 -3.82 -9.98
N SER A 81 16.53 -3.83 -10.90
CA SER A 81 16.52 -2.97 -12.09
C SER A 81 16.23 -1.51 -11.78
N GLY A 82 15.78 -1.18 -10.57
CA GLY A 82 15.49 0.18 -10.13
C GLY A 82 14.20 0.29 -9.34
N LYS A 83 13.97 1.47 -8.75
CA LYS A 83 12.79 1.77 -7.95
C LYS A 83 11.52 1.68 -8.81
N LEU A 84 10.46 1.10 -8.26
CA LEU A 84 9.14 1.08 -8.90
C LEU A 84 8.60 2.50 -9.10
N PRO A 85 7.67 2.71 -10.06
CA PRO A 85 6.91 3.95 -10.14
C PRO A 85 6.26 4.28 -8.79
N GLN A 86 6.28 5.55 -8.39
CA GLN A 86 5.78 5.96 -7.08
C GLN A 86 4.32 5.54 -6.88
N ALA A 87 3.47 5.67 -7.91
CA ALA A 87 2.08 5.21 -7.88
C ALA A 87 1.92 3.72 -7.50
N ASN A 88 2.84 2.84 -7.91
CA ASN A 88 2.79 1.43 -7.54
C ASN A 88 3.20 1.22 -6.08
N ILE A 89 4.12 2.03 -5.57
CA ILE A 89 4.55 1.99 -4.17
C ILE A 89 3.42 2.49 -3.28
N ASP A 90 2.73 3.55 -3.70
CA ASP A 90 1.59 4.12 -3.00
C ASP A 90 0.43 3.11 -2.95
N LEU A 91 0.13 2.42 -4.05
CA LEU A 91 -0.86 1.33 -4.05
C LEU A 91 -0.52 0.21 -3.05
N ILE A 92 0.76 -0.17 -2.93
CA ILE A 92 1.19 -1.16 -1.93
C ILE A 92 0.99 -0.61 -0.52
N ALA A 93 1.29 0.67 -0.28
CA ALA A 93 1.09 1.32 1.01
C ALA A 93 -0.40 1.36 1.40
N ASP A 94 -1.26 1.80 0.49
CA ASP A 94 -2.71 1.89 0.68
C ASP A 94 -3.33 0.53 0.93
N TRP A 95 -2.90 -0.49 0.18
CA TRP A 95 -3.34 -1.86 0.40
C TRP A 95 -2.98 -2.36 1.81
N ILE A 96 -1.76 -2.08 2.29
CA ILE A 96 -1.33 -2.44 3.65
C ILE A 96 -2.14 -1.66 4.70
N ALA A 97 -2.36 -0.38 4.48
CA ALA A 97 -3.13 0.48 5.38
C ALA A 97 -4.61 0.03 5.49
N GLY A 98 -5.18 -0.47 4.39
CA GLY A 98 -6.52 -1.07 4.34
C GLY A 98 -6.62 -2.49 4.91
N GLY A 99 -5.56 -3.03 5.50
CA GLY A 99 -5.56 -4.38 6.10
C GLY A 99 -5.24 -5.52 5.13
N ALA A 100 -4.65 -5.20 3.98
CA ALA A 100 -4.23 -6.15 2.96
C ALA A 100 -5.34 -7.12 2.45
N PRO A 101 -6.51 -6.61 2.02
CA PRO A 101 -7.60 -7.45 1.50
C PRO A 101 -7.22 -8.16 0.19
N GLU A 102 -7.76 -9.36 -0.02
CA GLU A 102 -7.48 -10.19 -1.21
C GLU A 102 -8.17 -9.70 -2.50
#